data_AF-A0AAW9J0D6-F1
#
_entry.id   AF-A0AAW9J0D6-F1
#
_cell.length_a   1.000
_cell.length_b   1.000
_cell.length_c   1.000
_cell.angle_alpha   90.00
_cell.angle_beta   90.00
_cell.angle_gamma   90.00
#
_symmetry.space_group_name_H-M   'P 1'
#
loop_
_entity.id
_entity.type
_entity.pdbx_description
1 polymer ?
#
loop_
_entity_poly.entity_id
_entity_poly.type
_entity_poly.pdbx_seq_one_letter_code
_entity_poly.pdbx_strand_id
1 'polypeptide(L)'
;MKGVKVVGLGHYCPENIISNKHLENIVDTTDEWIIKRTGIKERRISTGEGTVELAYKAALEALKNSNCSKDDIDLIVVATTSPDKIMPSTACSVQGLLGCKNAAAFDVSAACSGFVYSLIVASSLIKGTDKKRALVIGSEVLSRIVDWTDRGTCILFGDGAGAAVIEISNDEEVIISTCFSSDGNLGEKSLVGGQLELNTPFAKEKKSEKRYIE
;
A
#
# COMPACT_ATOMS: atom_id res chain seq x y z
N MET A 1 12.21 24.79 -14.69
CA MET A 1 11.87 24.40 -13.31
C MET A 1 12.35 22.97 -13.11
N LYS A 2 12.93 22.62 -11.96
CA LYS A 2 13.27 21.22 -11.67
C LYS A 2 11.97 20.42 -11.50
N GLY A 3 11.72 19.46 -12.38
CA GLY A 3 10.58 18.55 -12.30
C GLY A 3 10.95 17.26 -11.56
N VAL A 4 9.99 16.33 -11.51
CA VAL A 4 10.19 15.00 -10.93
C VAL A 4 9.79 13.95 -11.94
N LYS A 5 10.70 13.01 -12.21
CA LYS A 5 10.52 11.92 -13.18
C LYS A 5 10.47 10.58 -12.45
N VAL A 6 9.65 9.65 -12.95
CA VAL A 6 9.70 8.25 -12.53
C VAL A 6 10.81 7.57 -13.33
N VAL A 7 11.82 7.05 -12.65
CA VAL A 7 13.01 6.46 -13.27
C VAL A 7 13.03 4.94 -13.18
N GLY A 8 12.20 4.34 -12.33
CA GLY A 8 12.00 2.88 -12.30
C GLY A 8 10.70 2.52 -11.61
N LEU A 9 10.16 1.37 -11.99
CA LEU A 9 8.93 0.79 -11.46
C LEU A 9 9.18 -0.66 -11.07
N GLY A 10 8.45 -1.14 -10.07
CA GLY A 10 8.49 -2.54 -9.65
C GLY A 10 7.16 -2.93 -9.02
N HIS A 11 6.87 -4.22 -9.01
CA HIS A 11 5.68 -4.76 -8.37
C HIS A 11 5.95 -6.13 -7.78
N TYR A 12 5.10 -6.55 -6.85
CA TYR A 12 5.11 -7.92 -6.38
C TYR A 12 3.69 -8.30 -5.96
N CYS A 13 3.27 -9.48 -6.36
CA CYS A 13 2.06 -10.09 -5.84
C CYS A 13 2.41 -11.50 -5.36
N PRO A 14 1.78 -11.99 -4.28
CA PRO A 14 1.94 -13.38 -3.86
C PRO A 14 1.68 -14.38 -4.99
N GLU A 15 2.34 -15.52 -4.93
CA GLU A 15 2.22 -16.57 -5.95
C GLU A 15 0.90 -17.33 -5.86
N ASN A 16 0.28 -17.36 -4.69
CA ASN A 16 -0.95 -18.09 -4.44
C ASN A 16 -2.15 -17.40 -5.10
N ILE A 17 -2.72 -18.07 -6.11
CA ILE A 17 -3.85 -17.60 -6.92
C ILE A 17 -5.15 -18.19 -6.37
N ILE A 18 -6.06 -17.32 -5.95
CA ILE A 18 -7.40 -17.69 -5.53
C ILE A 18 -8.38 -17.30 -6.64
N SER A 19 -8.84 -18.30 -7.40
CA SER A 19 -9.93 -18.11 -8.36
C SER A 19 -11.28 -17.96 -7.65
N ASN A 20 -12.29 -17.43 -8.34
CA ASN A 20 -13.63 -17.34 -7.79
C ASN A 20 -14.22 -18.69 -7.38
N LYS A 21 -13.90 -19.78 -8.11
CA LYS A 21 -14.34 -21.14 -7.76
C LYS A 21 -13.86 -21.61 -6.40
N HIS A 22 -12.71 -21.11 -5.93
CA HIS A 22 -12.26 -21.41 -4.57
C HIS A 22 -13.18 -20.76 -3.54
N LEU A 23 -13.69 -19.54 -3.81
CA LEU A 23 -14.58 -18.82 -2.91
C LEU A 23 -15.97 -19.45 -2.80
N GLU A 24 -16.42 -20.21 -3.79
CA GLU A 24 -17.67 -20.99 -3.74
C GLU A 24 -17.68 -22.01 -2.59
N ASN A 25 -16.50 -22.47 -2.15
CA ASN A 25 -16.35 -23.37 -1.00
C ASN A 25 -16.28 -22.64 0.35
N ILE A 26 -16.28 -21.29 0.35
CA ILE A 26 -16.10 -20.45 1.55
C ILE A 26 -17.39 -19.70 1.87
N VAL A 27 -18.05 -19.14 0.85
CA VAL A 27 -19.29 -18.36 0.98
C VAL A 27 -20.27 -18.70 -0.13
N ASP A 28 -21.56 -18.41 0.09
CA ASP A 28 -22.60 -18.57 -0.94
C ASP A 28 -22.42 -17.58 -2.10
N THR A 29 -21.64 -18.00 -3.10
CA THR A 29 -21.28 -17.23 -4.29
C THR A 29 -21.04 -18.15 -5.50
N THR A 30 -20.88 -17.55 -6.68
CA THR A 30 -20.47 -18.27 -7.90
C THR A 30 -19.51 -17.42 -8.74
N ASP A 31 -18.66 -18.06 -9.54
CA ASP A 31 -17.77 -17.37 -10.50
C ASP A 31 -18.52 -16.39 -11.40
N GLU A 32 -19.65 -16.81 -11.97
CA GLU A 32 -20.49 -15.97 -12.82
C GLU A 32 -21.02 -14.74 -12.07
N TRP A 33 -21.42 -14.91 -10.81
CA TRP A 33 -21.93 -13.82 -9.98
C TRP A 33 -20.85 -12.78 -9.67
N ILE A 34 -19.64 -13.23 -9.31
CA ILE A 34 -18.51 -12.35 -9.01
C ILE A 34 -18.09 -11.59 -10.27
N ILE A 35 -17.85 -12.29 -11.39
CA ILE A 35 -17.42 -11.66 -12.64
C ILE A 35 -18.44 -10.62 -13.10
N LYS A 36 -19.74 -10.93 -13.05
CA LYS A 36 -20.79 -10.00 -13.49
C LYS A 36 -20.83 -8.71 -12.67
N ARG A 37 -20.49 -8.77 -11.38
CA ARG A 37 -20.54 -7.61 -10.47
C ARG A 37 -19.26 -6.81 -10.40
N THR A 38 -18.11 -7.48 -10.48
CA THR A 38 -16.81 -6.86 -10.17
C THR A 38 -15.81 -6.97 -11.31
N GLY A 39 -16.03 -7.87 -12.27
CA GLY A 39 -15.05 -8.22 -13.30
C GLY A 39 -13.89 -9.08 -12.82
N ILE A 40 -13.81 -9.41 -11.52
CA ILE A 40 -12.71 -10.17 -10.94
C ILE A 40 -12.86 -11.66 -11.28
N LYS A 41 -11.79 -12.28 -11.78
CA LYS A 41 -11.71 -13.74 -12.05
C LYS A 41 -10.87 -14.48 -11.01
N GLU A 42 -9.82 -13.81 -10.54
CA GLU A 42 -8.90 -14.33 -9.54
C GLU A 42 -8.28 -13.18 -8.75
N ARG A 43 -7.73 -13.50 -7.59
CA ARG A 43 -6.90 -12.59 -6.79
C ARG A 43 -5.65 -13.31 -6.27
N ARG A 44 -4.66 -12.54 -5.84
CA ARG A 44 -3.47 -13.05 -5.14
C ARG A 44 -3.68 -12.90 -3.64
N ILE A 45 -3.44 -13.96 -2.88
CA ILE A 45 -3.60 -13.96 -1.42
C ILE A 45 -2.33 -14.49 -0.79
N SER A 46 -1.76 -13.74 0.15
CA SER A 46 -0.56 -14.15 0.84
C SER A 46 -0.79 -15.43 1.66
N THR A 47 0.25 -16.26 1.74
CA THR A 47 0.26 -17.49 2.56
C THR A 47 1.18 -17.39 3.77
N GLY A 48 1.71 -16.20 4.04
CA GLY A 48 2.64 -15.94 5.15
C GLY A 48 3.47 -14.68 4.99
N GLU A 49 3.53 -14.11 3.79
CA GLU A 49 4.22 -12.84 3.54
C GLU A 49 3.52 -11.66 4.24
N GLY A 50 4.32 -10.79 4.84
CA GLY A 50 3.86 -9.53 5.42
C GLY A 50 3.82 -8.39 4.41
N THR A 51 3.15 -7.29 4.79
CA THR A 51 3.12 -6.04 4.02
C THR A 51 4.53 -5.46 3.81
N VAL A 52 5.42 -5.62 4.80
CA VAL A 52 6.84 -5.25 4.68
C VAL A 52 7.54 -6.09 3.61
N GLU A 53 7.25 -7.40 3.55
CA GLU A 53 7.88 -8.31 2.59
C GLU A 53 7.44 -8.01 1.16
N LEU A 54 6.14 -7.78 0.92
CA LEU A 54 5.63 -7.38 -0.39
C LEU A 54 6.26 -6.05 -0.84
N ALA A 55 6.31 -5.07 0.08
CA ALA A 55 6.92 -3.77 -0.17
C ALA A 55 8.41 -3.89 -0.52
N TYR A 56 9.15 -4.72 0.21
CA TYR A 56 10.56 -4.98 -0.03
C TYR A 56 10.81 -5.59 -1.42
N LYS A 57 10.01 -6.59 -1.82
CA LYS A 57 10.14 -7.24 -3.13
C LYS A 57 9.83 -6.28 -4.28
N ALA A 58 8.75 -5.50 -4.18
CA ALA A 58 8.43 -4.47 -5.18
C ALA A 58 9.53 -3.39 -5.26
N ALA A 59 10.08 -2.97 -4.12
CA ALA A 59 11.18 -2.02 -4.06
C ALA A 59 12.46 -2.52 -4.73
N LEU A 60 12.84 -3.79 -4.52
CA LEU A 60 14.00 -4.39 -5.19
C LEU A 60 13.86 -4.33 -6.71
N GLU A 61 12.67 -4.63 -7.24
CA GLU A 61 12.41 -4.54 -8.67
C GLU A 61 12.47 -3.08 -9.16
N ALA A 62 11.89 -2.13 -8.42
CA ALA A 62 11.92 -0.72 -8.79
C ALA A 62 13.34 -0.15 -8.83
N LEU A 63 14.20 -0.49 -7.85
CA LEU A 63 15.61 -0.09 -7.81
C LEU A 63 16.41 -0.70 -8.96
N LYS A 64 16.15 -1.98 -9.28
CA LYS A 64 16.76 -2.65 -10.43
C LYS A 64 16.38 -1.94 -11.73
N ASN A 65 15.08 -1.64 -11.92
CA ASN A 65 14.59 -1.01 -13.13
C ASN A 65 14.98 0.47 -13.25
N SER A 66 15.35 1.13 -12.14
CA SER A 66 15.88 2.50 -12.15
C SER A 66 17.39 2.60 -12.30
N ASN A 67 18.12 1.48 -12.29
CA ASN A 67 19.58 1.44 -12.20
C ASN A 67 20.16 2.30 -11.04
N CYS A 68 19.39 2.47 -9.96
CA CYS A 68 19.85 3.19 -8.77
C CYS A 68 20.41 2.22 -7.73
N SER A 69 21.46 2.63 -7.02
CA SER A 69 21.89 1.92 -5.82
C SER A 69 20.95 2.23 -4.65
N LYS A 70 20.87 1.32 -3.68
CA LYS A 70 20.23 1.58 -2.38
C LYS A 70 20.82 2.80 -1.66
N ASP A 71 22.10 3.11 -1.90
CA ASP A 71 22.80 4.22 -1.25
C ASP A 71 22.45 5.58 -1.90
N ASP A 72 21.83 5.56 -3.08
CA ASP A 72 21.34 6.73 -3.81
C ASP A 72 19.96 7.21 -3.31
N ILE A 73 19.27 6.43 -2.47
CA ILE A 73 17.92 6.74 -2.03
C ILE A 73 17.96 7.62 -0.77
N ASP A 74 17.37 8.80 -0.86
CA ASP A 74 17.34 9.79 0.24
C ASP A 74 16.03 9.75 1.04
N LEU A 75 14.99 9.16 0.46
CA LEU A 75 13.65 9.12 1.03
C LEU A 75 12.92 7.83 0.65
N ILE A 76 12.27 7.19 1.63
CA ILE A 76 11.37 6.06 1.42
C ILE A 76 10.00 6.43 1.98
N VAL A 77 8.96 6.37 1.13
CA VAL A 77 7.58 6.60 1.53
C VAL A 77 6.75 5.37 1.21
N VAL A 78 6.13 4.77 2.23
CA VAL A 78 5.23 3.62 2.03
C VAL A 78 3.78 4.04 2.27
N ALA A 79 2.95 3.90 1.26
CA ALA A 79 1.50 3.93 1.36
C ALA A 79 0.97 2.56 1.77
N THR A 80 0.34 2.48 2.94
CA THR A 80 -0.33 1.26 3.38
C THR A 80 -1.43 1.55 4.40
N THR A 81 -2.45 0.72 4.40
CA THR A 81 -3.53 0.66 5.40
C THR A 81 -3.58 -0.68 6.14
N SER A 82 -2.78 -1.65 5.71
CA SER A 82 -2.61 -2.96 6.36
C SER A 82 -1.16 -3.21 6.80
N PRO A 83 -0.55 -2.31 7.59
CA PRO A 83 0.84 -2.52 8.02
C PRO A 83 0.96 -3.77 8.89
N ASP A 84 2.14 -4.40 8.90
CA ASP A 84 2.41 -5.55 9.78
C ASP A 84 2.36 -5.17 11.26
N LYS A 85 2.71 -3.92 11.58
CA LYS A 85 2.74 -3.34 12.92
C LYS A 85 2.43 -1.85 12.83
N ILE A 86 1.82 -1.28 13.86
CA ILE A 86 1.59 0.18 13.95
C ILE A 86 2.91 0.95 14.10
N MET A 87 3.89 0.34 14.78
CA MET A 87 5.24 0.88 14.94
C MET A 87 6.29 -0.24 15.13
N PRO A 88 7.53 -0.07 14.63
CA PRO A 88 7.98 0.99 13.72
C PRO A 88 7.24 0.94 12.37
N SER A 89 7.32 2.02 11.57
CA SER A 89 6.62 2.10 10.28
C SER A 89 7.08 1.01 9.30
N THR A 90 6.22 0.71 8.33
CA THR A 90 6.51 -0.20 7.22
C THR A 90 7.72 0.28 6.44
N ALA A 91 7.79 1.59 6.15
CA ALA A 91 8.91 2.24 5.49
C ALA A 91 10.23 2.08 6.23
N CYS A 92 10.25 2.23 7.57
CA CYS A 92 11.48 2.01 8.36
C CYS A 92 11.94 0.56 8.28
N SER A 93 11.00 -0.39 8.29
CA SER A 93 11.33 -1.81 8.15
C SER A 93 11.91 -2.11 6.77
N VAL A 94 11.31 -1.57 5.70
CA VAL A 94 11.82 -1.68 4.32
C VAL A 94 13.18 -1.03 4.17
N GLN A 95 13.39 0.16 4.75
CA GLN A 95 14.69 0.86 4.75
C GLN A 95 15.80 0.00 5.34
N GLY A 96 15.52 -0.67 6.47
CA GLY A 96 16.46 -1.58 7.12
C GLY A 96 16.77 -2.81 6.27
N LEU A 97 15.74 -3.42 5.65
CA LEU A 97 15.89 -4.59 4.79
C LEU A 97 16.65 -4.29 3.49
N LEU A 98 16.40 -3.13 2.87
CA LEU A 98 17.12 -2.69 1.67
C LEU A 98 18.54 -2.22 2.00
N GLY A 99 18.80 -1.77 3.22
CA GLY A 99 20.07 -1.18 3.62
C GLY A 99 20.29 0.24 3.10
N CYS A 100 19.21 1.01 2.90
CA CYS A 100 19.24 2.41 2.44
C CYS A 100 19.58 3.36 3.60
N LYS A 101 20.84 3.36 4.05
CA LYS A 101 21.29 4.05 5.28
C LYS A 101 21.09 5.56 5.29
N ASN A 102 21.03 6.18 4.11
CA ASN A 102 20.85 7.63 3.95
C ASN A 102 19.37 8.05 3.89
N ALA A 103 18.46 7.08 3.71
CA ALA A 103 17.06 7.37 3.50
C ALA A 103 16.34 7.69 4.81
N ALA A 104 15.66 8.84 4.85
CA ALA A 104 14.56 9.01 5.80
C ALA A 104 13.38 8.13 5.36
N ALA A 105 12.61 7.59 6.32
CA ALA A 105 11.55 6.64 6.00
C ALA A 105 10.29 6.91 6.85
N PHE A 106 9.12 6.95 6.20
CA PHE A 106 7.82 7.09 6.88
C PHE A 106 6.67 6.52 6.06
N ASP A 107 5.55 6.23 6.73
CA ASP A 107 4.33 5.75 6.09
C ASP A 107 3.35 6.90 5.83
N VAL A 108 2.54 6.77 4.79
CA VAL A 108 1.40 7.64 4.46
C VAL A 108 0.14 6.79 4.45
N SER A 109 -0.82 7.14 5.30
CA SER A 109 -2.14 6.52 5.29
C SER A 109 -3.14 7.41 4.57
N ALA A 110 -3.58 6.98 3.39
CA ALA A 110 -4.67 7.61 2.63
C ALA A 110 -5.48 6.58 1.82
N ALA A 111 -5.68 5.38 2.41
CA ALA A 111 -6.43 4.27 1.81
C ALA A 111 -5.98 3.96 0.37
N CYS A 112 -6.92 3.60 -0.51
CA CYS A 112 -6.65 3.26 -1.91
C CYS A 112 -5.95 4.37 -2.70
N SER A 113 -6.04 5.64 -2.26
CA SER A 113 -5.34 6.78 -2.88
C SER A 113 -3.91 6.97 -2.35
N GLY A 114 -3.48 6.14 -1.39
CA GLY A 114 -2.22 6.25 -0.68
C GLY A 114 -1.00 6.37 -1.58
N PHE A 115 -0.92 5.59 -2.67
CA PHE A 115 0.21 5.65 -3.59
C PHE A 115 0.32 7.01 -4.28
N VAL A 116 -0.80 7.56 -4.76
CA VAL A 116 -0.84 8.89 -5.40
C VAL A 116 -0.49 9.98 -4.39
N TYR A 117 -1.05 9.91 -3.18
CA TYR A 117 -0.70 10.84 -2.10
C TYR A 117 0.79 10.79 -1.77
N SER A 118 1.36 9.59 -1.66
CA SER A 118 2.78 9.39 -1.37
C SER A 118 3.67 9.91 -2.49
N LEU A 119 3.27 9.74 -3.75
CA LEU A 119 3.97 10.30 -4.90
C LEU A 119 4.02 11.84 -4.84
N ILE A 120 2.91 12.49 -4.47
CA ILE A 120 2.81 13.95 -4.32
C ILE A 120 3.68 14.43 -3.16
N VAL A 121 3.60 13.76 -2.01
CA VAL A 121 4.39 14.08 -0.82
C VAL A 121 5.88 13.93 -1.10
N ALA A 122 6.29 12.79 -1.66
CA ALA A 122 7.69 12.52 -1.98
C ALA A 122 8.23 13.49 -3.04
N SER A 123 7.46 13.77 -4.09
CA SER A 123 7.80 14.76 -5.12
C SER A 123 8.01 16.15 -4.52
N SER A 124 7.14 16.57 -3.60
CA SER A 124 7.26 17.87 -2.91
C SER A 124 8.48 17.92 -2.00
N LEU A 125 8.75 16.84 -1.25
CA LEU A 125 9.90 16.77 -0.35
C LEU A 125 11.24 16.80 -1.09
N ILE A 126 11.41 16.03 -2.16
CA ILE A 126 12.67 16.06 -2.92
C ILE A 126 12.87 17.41 -3.60
N LYS A 127 11.81 18.03 -4.16
CA LYS A 127 11.91 19.39 -4.74
C LYS A 127 12.26 20.46 -3.71
N GLY A 128 11.79 20.30 -2.46
CA GLY A 128 11.94 21.29 -1.40
C GLY A 128 13.16 21.11 -0.49
N THR A 129 13.96 20.07 -0.69
CA THR A 129 15.14 19.76 0.12
C THR A 129 16.38 19.52 -0.75
N ASP A 130 17.50 19.13 -0.15
CA ASP A 130 18.73 18.72 -0.85
C ASP A 130 18.69 17.27 -1.35
N LYS A 131 17.61 16.54 -1.04
CA LYS A 131 17.35 15.18 -1.51
C LYS A 131 17.10 15.12 -3.01
N LYS A 132 17.52 14.05 -3.66
CA LYS A 132 17.44 13.87 -5.10
C LYS A 132 16.52 12.74 -5.51
N ARG A 133 16.46 11.67 -4.71
CA ARG A 133 15.73 10.44 -5.05
C ARG A 133 14.85 9.97 -3.92
N ALA A 134 13.64 9.56 -4.28
CA ALA A 134 12.73 8.89 -3.36
C ALA A 134 12.25 7.56 -3.93
N LEU A 135 12.10 6.59 -3.05
CA LEU A 135 11.41 5.33 -3.31
C LEU A 135 10.01 5.43 -2.72
N VAL A 136 8.99 5.38 -3.58
CA VAL A 136 7.58 5.44 -3.21
C VAL A 136 6.98 4.06 -3.40
N ILE A 137 6.35 3.50 -2.37
CA ILE A 137 5.81 2.14 -2.39
C ILE A 137 4.35 2.18 -1.96
N GLY A 138 3.47 1.46 -2.64
CA GLY A 138 2.14 1.10 -2.14
C GLY A 138 2.14 -0.39 -1.86
N SER A 139 1.77 -0.81 -0.66
CA SER A 139 1.81 -2.23 -0.27
C SER A 139 0.64 -2.57 0.63
N GLU A 140 -0.09 -3.62 0.31
CA GLU A 140 -1.22 -4.09 1.11
C GLU A 140 -1.28 -5.62 1.20
N VAL A 141 -1.56 -6.11 2.40
CA VAL A 141 -2.05 -7.46 2.70
C VAL A 141 -3.45 -7.33 3.30
N LEU A 142 -4.42 -6.94 2.47
CA LEU A 142 -5.80 -6.72 2.89
C LEU A 142 -6.47 -8.01 3.32
N SER A 143 -6.06 -9.15 2.75
CA SER A 143 -6.61 -10.48 3.06
C SER A 143 -6.65 -10.80 4.56
N ARG A 144 -5.74 -10.24 5.36
CA ARG A 144 -5.70 -10.48 6.83
C ARG A 144 -6.78 -9.70 7.60
N ILE A 145 -7.28 -8.62 7.01
CA ILE A 145 -8.27 -7.74 7.63
C ILE A 145 -9.63 -7.81 6.91
N VAL A 146 -9.85 -8.81 6.06
CA VAL A 146 -11.13 -9.06 5.38
C VAL A 146 -12.01 -10.01 6.20
N ASP A 147 -13.32 -9.77 6.23
CA ASP A 147 -14.28 -10.74 6.77
C ASP A 147 -14.55 -11.81 5.70
N TRP A 148 -13.96 -12.98 5.87
CA TRP A 148 -14.13 -14.10 4.94
C TRP A 148 -15.51 -14.76 4.98
N THR A 149 -16.39 -14.35 5.90
CA THR A 149 -17.78 -14.81 5.97
C THR A 149 -18.74 -13.88 5.24
N ASP A 150 -18.35 -12.63 4.99
CA ASP A 150 -19.14 -11.68 4.21
C ASP A 150 -18.87 -11.79 2.71
N ARG A 151 -19.83 -12.39 1.99
CA ARG A 151 -19.81 -12.47 0.52
C ARG A 151 -19.78 -11.12 -0.19
N GLY A 152 -20.13 -10.02 0.48
CA GLY A 152 -20.13 -8.67 -0.10
C GLY A 152 -18.73 -8.11 -0.27
N THR A 153 -17.84 -8.38 0.68
CA THR A 153 -16.49 -7.81 0.76
C THR A 153 -15.38 -8.81 0.46
N CYS A 154 -15.50 -10.08 0.87
CA CYS A 154 -14.42 -11.06 0.74
C CYS A 154 -14.04 -11.35 -0.73
N ILE A 155 -14.96 -11.09 -1.64
CA ILE A 155 -14.77 -11.23 -3.10
C ILE A 155 -14.08 -10.02 -3.73
N LEU A 156 -13.74 -8.95 -3.00
CA LEU A 156 -13.20 -7.73 -3.60
C LEU A 156 -11.69 -7.63 -3.50
N PHE A 157 -11.12 -8.16 -2.44
CA PHE A 157 -9.75 -7.85 -2.04
C PHE A 157 -8.74 -8.93 -2.44
N GLY A 158 -7.50 -8.48 -2.56
CA GLY A 158 -6.31 -9.29 -2.76
C GLY A 158 -5.10 -8.52 -2.21
N ASP A 159 -3.93 -9.15 -2.30
CA ASP A 159 -2.69 -8.65 -1.72
C ASP A 159 -1.68 -8.33 -2.81
N GLY A 160 -0.85 -7.31 -2.57
CA GLY A 160 0.18 -6.92 -3.52
C GLY A 160 0.88 -5.63 -3.14
N ALA A 161 1.96 -5.35 -3.87
CA ALA A 161 2.72 -4.12 -3.75
C ALA A 161 3.16 -3.60 -5.11
N GLY A 162 3.27 -2.28 -5.22
CA GLY A 162 3.87 -1.56 -6.34
C GLY A 162 4.84 -0.50 -5.81
N ALA A 163 5.93 -0.24 -6.54
CA ALA A 163 6.95 0.70 -6.15
C ALA A 163 7.41 1.54 -7.35
N ALA A 164 7.80 2.78 -7.08
CA ALA A 164 8.37 3.71 -8.04
C ALA A 164 9.59 4.39 -7.43
N VAL A 165 10.68 4.46 -8.20
CA VAL A 165 11.79 5.36 -7.90
C VAL A 165 11.54 6.67 -8.65
N ILE A 166 11.53 7.77 -7.92
CA ILE A 166 11.40 9.12 -8.48
C ILE A 166 12.65 9.93 -8.26
N GLU A 167 13.01 10.76 -9.24
CA GLU A 167 14.21 11.60 -9.22
C GLU A 167 13.88 13.02 -9.68
N ILE A 168 14.59 14.00 -9.11
CA ILE A 168 14.62 15.36 -9.66
C ILE A 168 15.22 15.33 -11.08
N SER A 169 14.48 15.85 -12.06
CA SER A 169 14.96 15.96 -13.44
C SER A 169 14.83 17.38 -13.99
N ASN A 170 15.68 17.69 -14.97
CA ASN A 170 15.57 18.90 -15.80
C ASN A 170 14.93 18.59 -17.17
N ASP A 171 14.52 17.35 -17.42
CA ASP A 171 13.87 16.91 -18.66
C ASP A 171 12.41 17.40 -18.72
N GLU A 172 11.81 17.30 -19.90
CA GLU A 172 10.38 17.59 -20.11
C GLU A 172 9.47 16.44 -19.65
N GLU A 173 9.99 15.21 -19.55
CA GLU A 173 9.25 14.02 -19.10
C GLU A 173 9.15 13.95 -17.57
N VAL A 174 8.28 14.79 -17.01
CA VAL A 174 8.10 14.92 -15.56
C VAL A 174 6.62 14.87 -15.18
N ILE A 175 6.33 14.72 -13.89
CA ILE A 175 4.98 14.90 -13.36
C ILE A 175 4.52 16.33 -13.66
N ILE A 176 3.57 16.47 -14.60
CA ILE A 176 3.09 17.76 -15.12
C ILE A 176 2.23 18.49 -14.08
N SER A 177 1.31 17.75 -13.46
CA SER A 177 0.38 18.28 -12.46
C SER A 177 -0.07 17.18 -11.51
N THR A 178 -0.59 17.59 -10.35
CA THR A 178 -1.09 16.70 -9.31
C THR A 178 -2.39 17.26 -8.76
N CYS A 179 -3.35 16.40 -8.46
CA CYS A 179 -4.62 16.77 -7.82
C CYS A 179 -4.95 15.72 -6.76
N PHE A 180 -5.34 16.17 -5.57
CA PHE A 180 -5.74 15.30 -4.48
C PHE A 180 -6.70 16.06 -3.56
N SER A 181 -7.70 15.35 -3.03
CA SER A 181 -8.73 15.90 -2.15
C SER A 181 -9.31 14.78 -1.27
N SER A 182 -10.07 15.18 -0.25
CA SER A 182 -10.74 14.27 0.69
C SER A 182 -12.09 14.85 1.08
N ASP A 183 -13.11 14.00 1.21
CA ASP A 183 -14.39 14.35 1.83
C ASP A 183 -14.60 13.48 3.08
N GLY A 184 -14.34 14.07 4.25
CA GLY A 184 -14.46 13.38 5.53
C GLY A 184 -15.91 13.09 5.96
N ASN A 185 -16.91 13.70 5.33
CA ASN A 185 -18.32 13.51 5.70
C ASN A 185 -18.87 12.14 5.28
N LEU A 186 -18.15 11.41 4.42
CA LEU A 186 -18.54 10.10 3.91
C LEU A 186 -17.99 8.93 4.73
N GLY A 187 -17.29 9.20 5.84
CA GLY A 187 -16.63 8.17 6.65
C GLY A 187 -17.58 7.08 7.15
N GLU A 188 -18.78 7.44 7.61
CA GLU A 188 -19.80 6.47 8.09
C GLU A 188 -20.39 5.59 6.97
N LYS A 189 -20.20 5.97 5.70
CA LYS A 189 -20.66 5.22 4.51
C LYS A 189 -19.51 4.48 3.82
N SER A 190 -18.30 4.58 4.37
CA SER A 190 -17.10 3.96 3.82
C SER A 190 -16.85 2.61 4.48
N LEU A 191 -16.08 1.76 3.80
CA LEU A 191 -15.58 0.52 4.38
C LEU A 191 -14.70 0.84 5.59
N VAL A 192 -14.89 0.11 6.69
CA VAL A 192 -14.11 0.29 7.92
C VAL A 192 -13.36 -1.00 8.21
N GLY A 193 -12.06 -0.92 8.47
CA GLY A 193 -11.25 -2.08 8.89
C GLY A 193 -10.22 -1.71 9.95
N GLY A 194 -9.87 -2.66 10.82
CA GLY A 194 -8.76 -2.51 11.77
C GLY A 194 -8.98 -1.48 12.89
N GLN A 195 -10.21 -1.33 13.40
CA GLN A 195 -10.48 -0.38 14.48
C GLN A 195 -9.73 -0.77 15.77
N LEU A 196 -8.84 0.11 16.21
CA LEU A 196 -8.13 -0.05 17.48
C LEU A 196 -9.00 0.46 18.63
N GLU A 197 -9.34 -0.43 19.56
CA GLU A 197 -10.11 -0.05 20.74
C GLU A 197 -9.23 0.52 21.85
N LEU A 198 -9.86 1.29 22.73
CA LEU A 198 -9.25 1.80 23.96
C LEU A 198 -9.09 0.64 24.97
N ASN A 199 -8.08 -0.20 24.74
CA ASN A 199 -7.74 -1.31 25.63
C ASN A 199 -6.69 -0.86 26.65
N THR A 200 -7.15 -0.22 27.72
CA THR A 200 -6.31 0.27 28.81
C THR A 200 -7.04 0.10 30.15
N PRO A 201 -6.34 -0.12 31.27
CA PRO A 201 -6.94 -0.18 32.60
C PRO A 201 -7.75 1.06 33.02
N PHE A 202 -7.63 2.17 32.29
CA PHE A 202 -8.32 3.44 32.56
C PHE A 202 -9.60 3.63 31.73
N ALA A 203 -9.96 2.69 30.87
CA ALA A 203 -11.16 2.78 30.05
C ALA A 203 -12.43 2.63 30.92
N LYS A 204 -13.37 3.57 30.79
CA LYS A 204 -14.65 3.54 31.54
C LYS A 204 -15.61 2.47 31.03
N GLU A 205 -15.54 2.15 29.74
CA GLU A 205 -16.36 1.14 29.06
C GLU A 205 -15.53 0.45 27.98
N LYS A 206 -15.75 -0.85 27.79
CA LYS A 206 -15.24 -1.59 26.62
C LYS A 206 -16.29 -1.48 25.51
N LYS A 207 -15.91 -0.93 24.35
CA LYS A 207 -16.76 -0.96 23.15
C LYS A 207 -16.59 -2.28 22.41
N SER A 208 -17.55 -2.63 21.55
CA SER A 208 -17.51 -3.84 20.74
C SER A 208 -16.98 -3.59 19.32
N GLU A 209 -16.58 -4.68 18.69
CA GLU A 209 -15.54 -4.77 17.67
C GLU A 209 -16.03 -4.54 16.23
N LYS A 210 -15.20 -3.89 15.41
CA LYS A 210 -15.16 -4.03 13.94
C LYS A 210 -13.73 -4.37 13.52
N ARG A 211 -13.42 -5.68 13.52
CA ARG A 211 -12.06 -6.18 13.24
C ARG A 211 -11.73 -6.24 11.75
N TYR A 212 -12.76 -6.42 10.94
CA TYR A 212 -12.64 -6.69 9.52
C TYR A 212 -13.15 -5.52 8.68
N ILE A 213 -12.72 -5.49 7.41
CA ILE A 213 -13.28 -4.65 6.36
C ILE A 213 -14.71 -5.12 6.10
N GLU A 214 -15.67 -4.31 6.50
CA GLU A 214 -17.13 -4.47 6.30
C GLU A 214 -17.79 -3.16 5.86
#